data_AF-A0A2N1T9T9-F1
#
_entry.id   AF-A0A2N1T9T9-F1
#
_cell.length_a   1.000
_cell.length_b   1.000
_cell.length_c   1.000
_cell.angle_alpha   90.00
_cell.angle_beta   90.00
_cell.angle_gamma   90.00
#
_symmetry.space_group_name_H-M   'P 1'
#
loop_
_entity.id
_entity.type
_entity.pdbx_description
1 polymer ?
#
loop_
_entity_poly.entity_id
_entity_poly.type
_entity_poly.pdbx_seq_one_letter_code
_entity_poly.pdbx_strand_id
1 'polypeptide(L)'
;MNDSFTTVFSNFTVKGAYMEKVINTLPEHIQVHLREILHTSGLPDTGESLEAIAKNWIDKMNLFQGQIKSLDMIETGVFTADDPRGALALTYSGSLISLGPSRDGLRWMEYHSIKLRADVPEILKTPEAKIKADTGTDKILEFESGVIKSTSALYRIAVCRDDVRPEEQEMRIREAVLFLTNGFVKINMSLAINRDLEDVQFTMKSIIQQVAARNDITLRKARQIIDDYLIILESGMLLGERVPLGRLGRLYLKMQPARKARMGKNFSGEEVMIKARPAMPAPRMSFSSRMKERAAVVEPALDNQVDGDTDNDDDKY
;
A
#
# COMPACT_ATOMS: atom_id res chain seq x y z
N MET A 1 56.58 45.89 21.96
CA MET A 1 56.73 46.83 20.84
C MET A 1 56.45 46.06 19.57
N ASN A 2 55.45 46.53 18.82
CA ASN A 2 55.09 46.17 17.44
C ASN A 2 54.63 44.71 17.22
N ASP A 3 53.58 44.38 16.47
CA ASP A 3 52.78 45.19 15.56
C ASP A 3 51.46 44.48 15.19
N SER A 4 50.42 45.31 15.04
CA SER A 4 49.30 45.27 14.07
C SER A 4 48.42 44.03 13.83
N PHE A 5 47.13 44.24 14.14
CA PHE A 5 45.96 43.76 13.39
C PHE A 5 46.14 43.85 11.87
N THR A 6 45.66 42.84 11.13
CA THR A 6 44.59 42.93 10.10
C THR A 6 44.52 41.59 9.36
N THR A 7 43.39 40.88 9.41
CA THR A 7 43.06 39.89 8.36
C THR A 7 41.60 40.05 7.99
N VAL A 8 41.43 40.64 6.81
CA VAL A 8 40.18 40.75 6.06
C VAL A 8 39.94 39.42 5.34
N PHE A 9 38.69 38.99 5.41
CA PHE A 9 37.96 38.08 4.52
C PHE A 9 38.72 37.43 3.36
N SER A 10 38.85 36.11 3.42
CA SER A 10 38.48 35.22 2.30
C SER A 10 38.41 33.78 2.81
N ASN A 11 37.21 33.20 2.85
CA ASN A 11 37.01 31.75 2.86
C ASN A 11 35.78 31.50 1.98
N PHE A 12 36.02 31.24 0.70
CA PHE A 12 35.96 29.89 0.14
C PHE A 12 34.56 29.28 0.24
N THR A 13 33.77 29.61 -0.79
CA THR A 13 32.72 28.76 -1.33
C THR A 13 33.31 27.39 -1.67
N VAL A 14 32.93 26.32 -0.97
CA VAL A 14 33.17 24.94 -1.44
C VAL A 14 32.01 24.02 -1.05
N LYS A 15 31.30 23.62 -2.12
CA LYS A 15 30.68 22.32 -2.44
C LYS A 15 29.45 21.85 -1.66
N GLY A 16 28.37 21.75 -2.43
CA GLY A 16 27.23 20.90 -2.16
C GLY A 16 27.68 19.47 -1.85
N ALA A 17 27.13 18.96 -0.74
CA ALA A 17 27.20 17.56 -0.40
C ALA A 17 26.53 16.76 -1.53
N TYR A 18 27.29 15.84 -2.13
CA TYR A 18 26.75 14.80 -2.98
C TYR A 18 25.81 13.96 -2.10
N MET A 19 24.49 14.17 -2.21
CA MET A 19 23.55 13.10 -1.85
C MET A 19 23.87 11.91 -2.75
N GLU A 20 24.17 10.77 -2.14
CA GLU A 20 24.31 9.52 -2.88
C GLU A 20 23.00 9.25 -3.62
N LYS A 21 23.08 9.08 -4.95
CA LYS A 21 21.90 8.84 -5.78
C LYS A 21 21.29 7.50 -5.39
N VAL A 22 19.99 7.48 -5.15
CA VAL A 22 19.18 6.31 -4.81
C VAL A 22 19.41 5.17 -5.79
N ILE A 23 19.54 5.45 -7.09
CA ILE A 23 19.83 4.39 -8.06
C ILE A 23 21.12 3.61 -7.76
N ASN A 24 22.14 4.26 -7.19
CA ASN A 24 23.41 3.60 -6.88
C ASN A 24 23.31 2.61 -5.71
N THR A 25 22.26 2.73 -4.89
CA THR A 25 21.96 1.80 -3.79
C THR A 25 21.30 0.50 -4.28
N LEU A 26 20.80 0.50 -5.53
CA LEU A 26 20.14 -0.66 -6.12
C LEU A 26 21.16 -1.65 -6.69
N PRO A 27 20.86 -2.97 -6.69
CA PRO A 27 21.69 -3.94 -7.39
C PRO A 27 21.85 -3.60 -8.87
N GLU A 28 23.03 -3.88 -9.45
CA GLU A 28 23.38 -3.50 -10.83
C GLU A 28 22.36 -3.98 -11.85
N HIS A 29 21.86 -5.21 -11.71
CA HIS A 29 20.83 -5.76 -12.60
C HIS A 29 19.51 -5.00 -12.54
N ILE A 30 19.13 -4.44 -11.37
CA ILE A 30 17.96 -3.56 -11.24
C ILE A 30 18.27 -2.23 -11.92
N GLN A 31 19.45 -1.64 -11.71
CA GLN A 31 19.83 -0.38 -12.35
C GLN A 31 19.75 -0.46 -13.88
N VAL A 32 20.26 -1.55 -14.46
CA VAL A 32 20.17 -1.80 -15.91
C VAL A 32 18.71 -1.84 -16.36
N HIS A 33 17.87 -2.60 -15.65
CA HIS A 33 16.47 -2.73 -16.02
C HIS A 33 15.67 -1.43 -15.86
N LEU A 34 15.97 -0.62 -14.85
CA LEU A 34 15.32 0.69 -14.67
C LEU A 34 15.69 1.67 -15.79
N ARG A 35 16.90 1.59 -16.36
CA ARG A 35 17.28 2.37 -17.54
C ARG A 35 16.49 1.96 -18.79
N GLU A 36 16.25 0.65 -18.97
CA GLU A 36 15.39 0.15 -20.05
C GLU A 36 13.94 0.63 -19.89
N ILE A 37 13.45 0.63 -18.64
CA ILE A 37 12.13 1.17 -18.31
C ILE A 37 12.06 2.66 -18.60
N LEU A 38 13.08 3.46 -18.24
CA LEU A 38 13.13 4.89 -18.54
C LEU A 38 12.93 5.15 -20.04
N HIS A 39 13.65 4.41 -20.89
CA HIS A 39 13.57 4.54 -22.35
C HIS A 39 12.17 4.24 -22.92
N THR A 40 11.40 3.40 -22.24
CA THR A 40 10.05 2.98 -22.66
C THR A 40 8.91 3.66 -21.90
N SER A 41 9.23 4.47 -20.88
CA SER A 41 8.28 5.11 -19.96
C SER A 41 7.61 6.37 -20.53
N GLY A 42 8.23 7.02 -21.51
CA GLY A 42 7.82 8.33 -22.01
C GLY A 42 8.27 9.51 -21.14
N LEU A 43 9.00 9.26 -20.05
CA LEU A 43 9.66 10.31 -19.27
C LEU A 43 10.92 10.84 -19.99
N PRO A 44 11.36 12.07 -19.71
CA PRO A 44 12.61 12.60 -20.25
C PRO A 44 13.80 11.70 -19.88
N ASP A 45 14.67 11.38 -20.83
CA ASP A 45 15.87 10.57 -20.57
C ASP A 45 16.95 11.39 -19.85
N THR A 46 16.71 11.65 -18.56
CA THR A 46 17.56 12.45 -17.69
C THR A 46 17.90 11.69 -16.42
N GLY A 47 19.00 12.07 -15.77
CA GLY A 47 19.39 11.50 -14.48
C GLY A 47 18.36 11.72 -13.38
N GLU A 48 17.53 12.76 -13.47
CA GLU A 48 16.44 13.03 -12.53
C GLU A 48 15.26 12.08 -12.74
N SER A 49 14.85 11.82 -13.98
CA SER A 49 13.81 10.82 -14.27
C SER A 49 14.23 9.43 -13.85
N LEU A 50 15.50 9.08 -14.08
CA LEU A 50 16.06 7.79 -13.67
C LEU A 50 16.04 7.64 -12.14
N GLU A 51 16.40 8.70 -11.42
CA GLU A 51 16.34 8.75 -9.96
C GLU A 51 14.92 8.63 -9.43
N ALA A 52 13.95 9.29 -10.08
CA ALA A 52 12.54 9.18 -9.73
C ALA A 52 12.01 7.76 -9.92
N ILE A 53 12.33 7.11 -11.04
CA ILE A 53 11.99 5.70 -11.29
C ILE A 53 12.64 4.79 -10.24
N ALA A 54 13.90 5.03 -9.87
CA ALA A 54 14.58 4.26 -8.84
C ALA A 54 13.89 4.38 -7.48
N LYS A 55 13.53 5.61 -7.06
CA LYS A 55 12.77 5.83 -5.83
C LYS A 55 11.42 5.12 -5.86
N ASN A 56 10.67 5.26 -6.96
CA ASN A 56 9.39 4.58 -7.15
C ASN A 56 9.51 3.05 -7.03
N TRP A 57 10.57 2.47 -7.60
CA TRP A 57 10.83 1.04 -7.48
C TRP A 57 11.12 0.64 -6.03
N ILE A 58 11.90 1.42 -5.29
CA ILE A 58 12.17 1.18 -3.85
C ILE A 58 10.90 1.28 -3.03
N ASP A 59 10.08 2.31 -3.26
CA ASP A 59 8.82 2.48 -2.53
C ASP A 59 7.89 1.27 -2.75
N LYS A 60 7.86 0.72 -3.97
CA LYS A 60 7.14 -0.53 -4.27
C LYS A 60 7.77 -1.73 -3.55
N MET A 61 9.09 -1.83 -3.53
CA MET A 61 9.81 -2.89 -2.82
C MET A 61 9.43 -2.89 -1.34
N ASN A 62 9.50 -1.74 -0.71
CA ASN A 62 9.23 -1.56 0.71
C ASN A 62 7.76 -1.89 1.01
N LEU A 63 6.83 -1.43 0.17
CA LEU A 63 5.41 -1.77 0.31
C LEU A 63 5.16 -3.28 0.19
N PHE A 64 5.82 -3.95 -0.78
CA PHE A 64 5.77 -5.39 -0.93
C PHE A 64 6.26 -6.11 0.33
N GLN A 65 7.44 -5.73 0.82
CA GLN A 65 8.06 -6.31 2.01
C GLN A 65 7.20 -6.10 3.26
N GLY A 66 6.68 -4.90 3.46
CA GLY A 66 5.75 -4.60 4.56
C GLY A 66 4.50 -5.47 4.50
N GLN A 67 3.93 -5.65 3.31
CA GLN A 67 2.72 -6.46 3.15
C GLN A 67 2.97 -7.95 3.42
N ILE A 68 4.03 -8.55 2.87
CA ILE A 68 4.33 -9.98 3.11
C ILE A 68 4.60 -10.25 4.60
N LYS A 69 5.26 -9.31 5.29
CA LYS A 69 5.48 -9.37 6.74
C LYS A 69 4.16 -9.28 7.51
N SER A 70 3.27 -8.34 7.13
CA SER A 70 1.96 -8.17 7.78
C SER A 70 1.03 -9.38 7.63
N LEU A 71 1.27 -10.22 6.61
CA LEU A 71 0.50 -11.43 6.32
C LEU A 71 1.19 -12.71 6.80
N ASP A 72 2.32 -12.59 7.51
CA ASP A 72 3.11 -13.71 8.02
C ASP A 72 3.45 -14.71 6.89
N MET A 73 3.92 -14.17 5.76
CA MET A 73 4.43 -14.95 4.62
C MET A 73 5.94 -15.16 4.77
N ILE A 74 6.43 -16.27 4.22
CA ILE A 74 7.85 -16.65 4.27
C ILE A 74 8.52 -16.24 2.96
N GLU A 75 9.59 -15.44 3.04
CA GLU A 75 10.43 -15.15 1.89
C GLU A 75 11.29 -16.36 1.52
N THR A 76 11.38 -16.67 0.22
CA THR A 76 12.17 -17.79 -0.30
C THR A 76 12.93 -17.39 -1.56
N GLY A 77 14.15 -17.91 -1.71
CA GLY A 77 14.94 -17.74 -2.93
C GLY A 77 14.63 -18.75 -4.03
N VAL A 78 13.85 -19.80 -3.72
CA VAL A 78 13.50 -20.90 -4.63
C VAL A 78 12.00 -21.19 -4.53
N PHE A 79 11.38 -21.46 -5.68
CA PHE A 79 9.99 -21.85 -5.78
C PHE A 79 9.85 -22.99 -6.79
N THR A 80 9.50 -24.18 -6.30
CA THR A 80 9.37 -25.37 -7.15
C THR A 80 8.05 -25.34 -7.90
N ALA A 81 8.01 -25.95 -9.10
CA ALA A 81 6.80 -25.96 -9.92
C ALA A 81 5.62 -26.65 -9.22
N ASP A 82 5.91 -27.62 -8.36
CA ASP A 82 4.97 -28.42 -7.59
C ASP A 82 4.68 -27.86 -6.18
N ASP A 83 5.27 -26.72 -5.79
CA ASP A 83 5.03 -26.13 -4.47
C ASP A 83 3.53 -25.86 -4.28
N PRO A 84 2.87 -26.52 -3.31
CA PRO A 84 1.41 -26.46 -3.17
C PRO A 84 0.93 -25.09 -2.66
N ARG A 85 1.83 -24.26 -2.14
CA ARG A 85 1.49 -23.00 -1.49
C ARG A 85 1.17 -21.91 -2.50
N GLY A 86 0.31 -21.01 -2.07
CA GLY A 86 0.11 -19.76 -2.76
C GLY A 86 1.26 -18.79 -2.48
N ALA A 87 1.57 -17.97 -3.49
CA ALA A 87 2.77 -17.15 -3.51
C ALA A 87 2.51 -15.74 -4.08
N LEU A 88 3.36 -14.81 -3.68
CA LEU A 88 3.50 -13.48 -4.27
C LEU A 88 4.94 -13.33 -4.74
N ALA A 89 5.14 -12.73 -5.90
CA ALA A 89 6.47 -12.41 -6.39
C ALA A 89 6.52 -11.00 -6.97
N LEU A 90 7.64 -10.34 -6.75
CA LEU A 90 7.96 -9.03 -7.29
C LEU A 90 9.08 -9.20 -8.32
N THR A 91 8.88 -8.70 -9.54
CA THR A 91 9.87 -8.80 -10.61
C THR A 91 10.87 -7.64 -10.59
N TYR A 92 11.95 -7.75 -11.37
CA TYR A 92 12.90 -6.66 -11.57
C TYR A 92 12.23 -5.39 -12.12
N SER A 93 11.19 -5.54 -12.95
CA SER A 93 10.40 -4.41 -13.47
C SER A 93 9.52 -3.74 -12.43
N GLY A 94 9.47 -4.28 -11.20
CA GLY A 94 8.53 -3.86 -10.19
C GLY A 94 7.10 -4.29 -10.50
N SER A 95 6.90 -5.37 -11.27
CA SER A 95 5.57 -5.96 -11.51
C SER A 95 5.20 -6.98 -10.42
N LEU A 96 3.91 -7.10 -10.11
CA LEU A 96 3.42 -8.06 -9.12
C LEU A 96 2.89 -9.31 -9.82
N ILE A 97 3.36 -10.47 -9.38
CA ILE A 97 2.80 -11.78 -9.71
C ILE A 97 2.14 -12.33 -8.45
N SER A 98 0.94 -12.88 -8.61
CA SER A 98 0.24 -13.58 -7.54
C SER A 98 -0.22 -14.94 -8.02
N LEU A 99 -0.02 -15.95 -7.18
CA LEU A 99 -0.30 -17.34 -7.46
C LEU A 99 -1.17 -17.90 -6.34
N GLY A 100 -2.32 -18.49 -6.68
CA GLY A 100 -3.13 -19.23 -5.73
C GLY A 100 -2.42 -20.50 -5.22
N PRO A 101 -2.95 -21.13 -4.16
CA PRO A 101 -2.52 -22.47 -3.78
C PRO A 101 -2.78 -23.45 -4.93
N SER A 102 -1.91 -24.45 -5.08
CA SER A 102 -2.06 -25.44 -6.14
C SER A 102 -3.14 -26.47 -5.79
N ARG A 103 -3.94 -26.83 -6.80
CA ARG A 103 -4.91 -27.92 -6.78
C ARG A 103 -4.65 -28.76 -8.02
N ASP A 104 -4.25 -30.02 -7.83
CA ASP A 104 -3.90 -30.95 -8.90
C ASP A 104 -2.85 -30.42 -9.91
N GLY A 105 -1.88 -29.65 -9.41
CA GLY A 105 -0.80 -29.05 -10.24
C GLY A 105 -1.21 -27.81 -11.02
N LEU A 106 -2.48 -27.37 -10.91
CA LEU A 106 -2.99 -26.12 -11.45
C LEU A 106 -3.15 -25.09 -10.34
N ARG A 107 -3.00 -23.81 -10.68
CA ARG A 107 -3.30 -22.69 -9.78
C ARG A 107 -3.77 -21.49 -10.56
N TRP A 108 -4.59 -20.64 -9.95
CA TRP A 108 -4.87 -19.35 -10.57
C TRP A 108 -3.63 -18.45 -10.47
N MET A 109 -3.46 -17.58 -11.46
CA MET A 109 -2.39 -16.60 -11.54
C MET A 109 -2.94 -15.25 -11.96
N GLU A 110 -2.51 -14.20 -11.28
CA GLU A 110 -2.67 -12.83 -11.77
C GLU A 110 -1.31 -12.15 -11.87
N TYR A 111 -1.07 -11.56 -13.05
CA TYR A 111 0.05 -10.66 -13.30
C TYR A 111 -0.48 -9.25 -13.39
N HIS A 112 0.10 -8.37 -12.60
CA HIS A 112 -0.22 -6.95 -12.60
C HIS A 112 1.00 -6.22 -13.16
N SER A 113 0.88 -5.82 -14.42
CA SER A 113 1.89 -4.97 -15.06
C SER A 113 1.83 -3.58 -14.44
N ILE A 114 2.96 -3.10 -13.98
CA ILE A 114 3.03 -1.81 -13.29
C ILE A 114 3.71 -0.83 -14.24
N LYS A 115 3.00 -0.52 -15.32
CA LYS A 115 3.46 0.44 -16.32
C LYS A 115 3.57 1.84 -15.68
N LEU A 116 4.55 2.60 -16.15
CA LEU A 116 4.67 4.06 -15.96
C LEU A 116 3.78 4.87 -16.92
N ARG A 117 2.92 4.21 -17.71
CA ARG A 117 2.04 4.86 -18.70
C ARG A 117 0.68 5.24 -18.09
N ALA A 118 0.04 6.26 -18.67
CA ALA A 118 -1.08 7.04 -18.14
C ALA A 118 -2.45 6.35 -18.10
N ASP A 119 -2.52 5.03 -18.29
CA ASP A 119 -3.75 4.36 -18.70
C ASP A 119 -3.79 2.89 -18.25
N VAL A 120 -4.05 2.71 -16.95
CA VAL A 120 -4.57 1.48 -16.29
C VAL A 120 -3.58 0.28 -16.17
N PRO A 121 -3.57 -0.47 -15.04
CA PRO A 121 -2.79 -1.70 -14.93
C PRO A 121 -3.33 -2.75 -15.91
N GLU A 122 -2.47 -3.27 -16.78
CA GLU A 122 -2.78 -4.45 -17.59
C GLU A 122 -2.75 -5.66 -16.65
N ILE A 123 -3.92 -6.02 -16.14
CA ILE A 123 -4.12 -7.22 -15.32
C ILE A 123 -4.31 -8.38 -16.27
N LEU A 124 -3.39 -9.34 -16.23
CA LEU A 124 -3.51 -10.60 -16.95
C LEU A 124 -3.87 -11.67 -15.94
N LYS A 125 -5.04 -12.30 -16.13
CA LYS A 125 -5.53 -13.37 -15.27
C LYS A 125 -5.53 -14.69 -16.01
N THR A 126 -5.03 -15.72 -15.36
CA THR A 126 -5.09 -17.10 -15.85
C THR A 126 -5.70 -17.95 -14.72
N PRO A 127 -6.94 -18.45 -14.86
CA PRO A 127 -7.59 -19.21 -13.79
C PRO A 127 -6.92 -20.57 -13.55
N GLU A 128 -6.31 -21.14 -14.60
CA GLU A 128 -5.61 -22.42 -14.57
C GLU A 128 -4.23 -22.25 -15.22
N ALA A 129 -3.26 -21.83 -14.40
CA ALA A 129 -1.87 -21.71 -14.78
C ALA A 129 -1.10 -22.93 -14.28
N LYS A 130 -0.23 -23.46 -15.16
CA LYS A 130 0.73 -24.50 -14.81
C LYS A 130 2.14 -23.95 -14.98
N ILE A 131 2.94 -24.05 -13.93
CA ILE A 131 4.34 -23.61 -13.93
C ILE A 131 5.17 -24.66 -14.65
N LYS A 132 6.00 -24.21 -15.60
CA LYS A 132 6.76 -25.09 -16.51
C LYS A 132 7.97 -25.74 -15.85
N ALA A 133 8.64 -25.01 -14.96
CA ALA A 133 9.85 -25.47 -14.29
C ALA A 133 10.07 -24.70 -12.99
N ASP A 134 10.91 -25.26 -12.12
CA ASP A 134 11.35 -24.59 -10.91
C ASP A 134 11.96 -23.21 -11.21
N THR A 135 11.64 -22.25 -10.36
CA THR A 135 12.14 -20.88 -10.46
C THR A 135 12.69 -20.41 -9.12
N GLY A 136 13.10 -19.15 -9.06
CA GLY A 136 13.69 -18.55 -7.89
C GLY A 136 14.03 -17.08 -8.12
N THR A 137 14.62 -16.48 -7.10
CA THR A 137 15.23 -15.16 -7.23
C THR A 137 16.24 -15.16 -8.38
N ASP A 138 16.25 -14.07 -9.14
CA ASP A 138 17.07 -13.81 -10.33
C ASP A 138 16.79 -14.74 -11.52
N LYS A 139 15.71 -15.53 -11.46
CA LYS A 139 15.24 -16.40 -12.55
C LYS A 139 13.89 -15.92 -13.09
N ILE A 140 13.58 -16.30 -14.31
CA ILE A 140 12.26 -16.05 -14.91
C ILE A 140 11.24 -17.07 -14.40
N LEU A 141 9.98 -16.69 -14.30
CA LEU A 141 8.86 -17.61 -14.13
C LEU A 141 8.26 -17.91 -15.50
N GLU A 142 8.24 -19.20 -15.87
CA GLU A 142 7.65 -19.67 -17.13
C GLU A 142 6.39 -20.49 -16.86
N PHE A 143 5.41 -20.35 -17.74
CA PHE A 143 4.15 -21.10 -17.69
C PHE A 143 4.00 -22.00 -18.92
N GLU A 144 3.47 -23.22 -18.73
CA GLU A 144 3.10 -24.11 -19.84
C GLU A 144 1.84 -23.63 -20.55
N SER A 145 0.92 -23.03 -19.79
CA SER A 145 -0.38 -22.55 -20.23
C SER A 145 -0.71 -21.20 -19.59
N GLY A 146 -1.40 -20.34 -20.33
CA GLY A 146 -1.83 -19.02 -19.86
C GLY A 146 -1.55 -17.89 -20.84
N VAL A 147 -1.99 -16.69 -20.48
CA VAL A 147 -1.85 -15.48 -21.33
C VAL A 147 -0.39 -15.01 -21.39
N ILE A 148 0.40 -15.32 -20.36
CA ILE A 148 1.82 -14.97 -20.25
C ILE A 148 2.65 -16.23 -20.39
N LYS A 149 3.62 -16.22 -21.30
CA LYS A 149 4.60 -17.31 -21.46
C LYS A 149 5.72 -17.24 -20.43
N SER A 150 6.22 -16.04 -20.17
CA SER A 150 7.31 -15.79 -19.21
C SER A 150 7.25 -14.39 -18.62
N THR A 151 7.86 -14.22 -17.46
CA THR A 151 8.02 -12.94 -16.77
C THR A 151 9.43 -12.40 -16.95
N SER A 152 9.68 -11.15 -16.55
CA SER A 152 11.03 -10.72 -16.20
C SER A 152 11.54 -11.48 -14.97
N ALA A 153 12.85 -11.40 -14.70
CA ALA A 153 13.45 -12.08 -13.56
C ALA A 153 12.76 -11.68 -12.24
N LEU A 154 12.55 -12.66 -11.36
CA LEU A 154 11.96 -12.46 -10.05
C LEU A 154 13.00 -11.84 -9.12
N TYR A 155 12.66 -10.72 -8.47
CA TYR A 155 13.50 -10.12 -7.45
C TYR A 155 13.27 -10.77 -6.08
N ARG A 156 12.00 -10.92 -5.69
CA ARG A 156 11.60 -11.53 -4.42
C ARG A 156 10.40 -12.43 -4.60
N ILE A 157 10.36 -13.48 -3.80
CA ILE A 157 9.26 -14.45 -3.76
C ILE A 157 8.89 -14.66 -2.30
N ALA A 158 7.60 -14.60 -2.00
CA ALA A 158 7.06 -14.93 -0.69
C ALA A 158 5.95 -15.96 -0.83
N VAL A 159 5.95 -16.97 0.03
CA VAL A 159 4.96 -18.04 0.07
C VAL A 159 4.17 -18.00 1.37
N CYS A 160 2.93 -18.48 1.36
CA CYS A 160 2.20 -18.72 2.61
C CYS A 160 2.91 -19.80 3.44
N ARG A 161 2.74 -19.81 4.76
CA ARG A 161 3.31 -20.87 5.61
C ARG A 161 2.60 -22.21 5.37
N ASP A 162 3.34 -23.30 5.58
CA ASP A 162 2.85 -24.67 5.36
C ASP A 162 1.65 -25.03 6.25
N ASP A 163 1.52 -24.40 7.42
CA ASP A 163 0.44 -24.59 8.38
C ASP A 163 -0.85 -23.80 8.05
N VAL A 164 -0.84 -22.97 7.00
CA VAL A 164 -2.00 -22.18 6.58
C VAL A 164 -2.82 -22.99 5.58
N ARG A 165 -4.11 -23.20 5.88
CA ARG A 165 -5.04 -23.92 5.00
C ARG A 165 -5.24 -23.20 3.65
N PRO A 166 -5.44 -23.92 2.53
CA PRO A 166 -5.56 -23.33 1.20
C PRO A 166 -6.56 -22.17 1.08
N GLU A 167 -7.71 -22.24 1.75
CA GLU A 167 -8.73 -21.18 1.70
C GLU A 167 -8.24 -19.88 2.37
N GLU A 168 -7.48 -19.99 3.46
CA GLU A 168 -6.89 -18.83 4.12
C GLU A 168 -5.69 -18.30 3.33
N GLN A 169 -4.90 -19.17 2.69
CA GLN A 169 -3.85 -18.74 1.75
C GLN A 169 -4.45 -17.89 0.63
N GLU A 170 -5.53 -18.38 0.00
CA GLU A 170 -6.24 -17.65 -1.05
C GLU A 170 -6.75 -16.29 -0.56
N MET A 171 -7.32 -16.24 0.65
CA MET A 171 -7.74 -14.98 1.25
C MET A 171 -6.58 -14.01 1.47
N ARG A 172 -5.45 -14.47 2.03
CA ARG A 172 -4.25 -13.65 2.25
C ARG A 172 -3.69 -13.09 0.96
N ILE A 173 -3.59 -13.91 -0.08
CA ILE A 173 -3.04 -13.50 -1.38
C ILE A 173 -3.98 -12.48 -2.04
N ARG A 174 -5.30 -12.73 -2.07
CA ARG A 174 -6.27 -11.77 -2.62
C ARG A 174 -6.29 -10.44 -1.86
N GLU A 175 -6.05 -10.48 -0.55
CA GLU A 175 -5.90 -9.29 0.29
C GLU A 175 -4.61 -8.53 -0.07
N ALA A 176 -3.48 -9.25 -0.17
CA ALA A 176 -2.19 -8.67 -0.56
C ALA A 176 -2.26 -8.02 -1.94
N VAL A 177 -2.81 -8.72 -2.92
CA VAL A 177 -2.98 -8.19 -4.29
C VAL A 177 -3.79 -6.90 -4.25
N LEU A 178 -4.89 -6.84 -3.49
CA LEU A 178 -5.69 -5.61 -3.38
C LEU A 178 -4.85 -4.44 -2.84
N PHE A 179 -4.16 -4.66 -1.74
CA PHE A 179 -3.37 -3.62 -1.08
C PHE A 179 -2.20 -3.16 -1.96
N LEU A 180 -1.42 -4.11 -2.46
CA LEU A 180 -0.22 -3.85 -3.24
C LEU A 180 -0.54 -3.16 -4.56
N THR A 181 -1.54 -3.63 -5.30
CA THR A 181 -1.89 -3.03 -6.59
C THR A 181 -2.36 -1.58 -6.43
N ASN A 182 -3.20 -1.28 -5.42
CA ASN A 182 -3.60 0.09 -5.12
C ASN A 182 -2.41 0.95 -4.69
N GLY A 183 -1.58 0.45 -3.77
CA GLY A 183 -0.40 1.18 -3.31
C GLY A 183 0.62 1.42 -4.44
N PHE A 184 0.81 0.46 -5.34
CA PHE A 184 1.66 0.60 -6.50
C PHE A 184 1.14 1.63 -7.51
N VAL A 185 -0.18 1.71 -7.71
CA VAL A 185 -0.79 2.79 -8.50
C VAL A 185 -0.53 4.14 -7.83
N LYS A 186 -0.70 4.26 -6.50
CA LYS A 186 -0.40 5.50 -5.77
C LYS A 186 1.06 5.91 -5.91
N ILE A 187 1.99 4.96 -5.76
CA ILE A 187 3.43 5.18 -5.93
C ILE A 187 3.75 5.60 -7.37
N ASN A 188 3.11 5.01 -8.38
CA ASN A 188 3.29 5.44 -9.78
C ASN A 188 2.73 6.84 -10.05
N MET A 189 1.65 7.22 -9.40
CA MET A 189 1.10 8.56 -9.55
C MET A 189 2.08 9.64 -9.09
N SER A 190 3.01 9.35 -8.16
CA SER A 190 4.05 10.32 -7.81
C SER A 190 5.08 10.56 -8.93
N LEU A 191 5.14 9.69 -9.94
CA LEU A 191 5.93 9.89 -11.16
C LEU A 191 5.16 10.61 -12.25
N ALA A 192 3.83 10.51 -12.23
CA ALA A 192 2.98 11.30 -13.11
C ALA A 192 2.89 12.72 -12.56
N ILE A 193 3.15 13.72 -13.39
CA ILE A 193 3.04 15.16 -13.06
C ILE A 193 1.57 15.59 -12.76
N ASN A 194 0.65 14.65 -12.50
CA ASN A 194 -0.75 14.92 -12.23
C ASN A 194 -1.05 14.78 -10.73
N ARG A 195 -0.96 15.93 -10.03
CA ARG A 195 -1.43 16.11 -8.65
C ARG A 195 -2.95 15.90 -8.49
N ASP A 196 -3.70 15.87 -9.58
CA ASP A 196 -5.17 15.79 -9.57
C ASP A 196 -5.76 14.41 -9.24
N LEU A 197 -4.93 13.38 -9.04
CA LEU A 197 -5.40 12.01 -8.77
C LEU A 197 -5.26 11.59 -7.30
N GLU A 198 -4.64 12.41 -6.44
CA GLU A 198 -4.34 12.07 -5.03
C GLU A 198 -5.58 11.71 -4.20
N ASP A 199 -6.79 12.13 -4.61
CA ASP A 199 -8.04 11.98 -3.84
C ASP A 199 -8.96 10.79 -4.23
N VAL A 200 -8.55 9.90 -5.15
CA VAL A 200 -9.53 8.98 -5.80
C VAL A 200 -9.52 7.54 -5.26
N GLN A 201 -8.47 7.12 -4.55
CA GLN A 201 -8.32 5.72 -4.14
C GLN A 201 -9.02 5.47 -2.80
N PHE A 202 -9.99 4.55 -2.79
CA PHE A 202 -10.86 4.19 -1.65
C PHE A 202 -12.07 5.11 -1.38
N THR A 203 -12.58 5.78 -2.42
CA THR A 203 -13.93 6.36 -2.40
C THR A 203 -15.02 5.28 -2.49
N MET A 204 -16.25 5.57 -2.04
CA MET A 204 -17.41 4.66 -2.20
C MET A 204 -17.59 4.19 -3.65
N LYS A 205 -17.39 5.10 -4.62
CA LYS A 205 -17.45 4.77 -6.06
C LYS A 205 -16.42 3.71 -6.43
N SER A 206 -15.16 3.88 -6.00
CA SER A 206 -14.08 2.91 -6.28
C SER A 206 -14.31 1.57 -5.58
N ILE A 207 -14.80 1.58 -4.34
CA ILE A 207 -15.14 0.36 -3.58
C ILE A 207 -16.23 -0.43 -4.29
N ILE A 208 -17.31 0.23 -4.73
CA ILE A 208 -18.40 -0.41 -5.49
C ILE A 208 -17.86 -1.06 -6.77
N GLN A 209 -16.99 -0.36 -7.51
CA GLN A 209 -16.38 -0.89 -8.74
C GLN A 209 -15.53 -2.13 -8.47
N GLN A 210 -14.70 -2.09 -7.42
CA GLN A 210 -13.86 -3.22 -7.04
C GLN A 210 -14.68 -4.42 -6.57
N VAL A 211 -15.72 -4.20 -5.76
CA VAL A 211 -16.64 -5.27 -5.31
C VAL A 211 -17.38 -5.88 -6.48
N ALA A 212 -17.86 -5.06 -7.42
CA ALA A 212 -18.53 -5.54 -8.64
C ALA A 212 -17.62 -6.46 -9.47
N ALA A 213 -16.43 -5.97 -9.81
CA ALA A 213 -15.47 -6.72 -10.61
C ALA A 213 -14.99 -8.02 -9.93
N ARG A 214 -14.83 -8.00 -8.60
CA ARG A 214 -14.34 -9.17 -7.85
C ARG A 214 -15.36 -10.30 -7.71
N ASN A 215 -16.64 -9.96 -7.70
CA ASN A 215 -17.71 -10.93 -7.48
C ASN A 215 -18.49 -11.25 -8.76
N ASP A 216 -18.03 -10.76 -9.92
CA ASP A 216 -18.71 -10.89 -11.21
C ASP A 216 -20.18 -10.45 -11.15
N ILE A 217 -20.42 -9.32 -10.48
CA ILE A 217 -21.76 -8.72 -10.35
C ILE A 217 -21.80 -7.33 -10.97
N THR A 218 -23.01 -6.89 -11.32
CA THR A 218 -23.19 -5.53 -11.84
C THR A 218 -22.88 -4.48 -10.77
N LEU A 219 -22.44 -3.29 -11.22
CA LEU A 219 -22.23 -2.12 -10.34
C LEU A 219 -23.47 -1.78 -9.51
N ARG A 220 -24.67 -1.93 -10.10
CA ARG A 220 -25.94 -1.72 -9.40
C ARG A 220 -26.11 -2.70 -8.24
N LYS A 221 -25.80 -3.98 -8.45
CA LYS A 221 -25.92 -5.00 -7.41
C LYS A 221 -24.88 -4.81 -6.31
N ALA A 222 -23.63 -4.49 -6.68
CA ALA A 222 -22.58 -4.20 -5.71
C ALA A 222 -22.93 -3.01 -4.82
N ARG A 223 -23.43 -1.91 -5.41
CA ARG A 223 -23.92 -0.73 -4.65
C ARG A 223 -25.02 -1.12 -3.67
N GLN A 224 -26.04 -1.85 -4.15
CA GLN A 224 -27.13 -2.30 -3.29
C GLN A 224 -26.63 -3.08 -2.07
N ILE A 225 -25.74 -4.07 -2.28
CA ILE A 225 -25.18 -4.88 -1.18
C ILE A 225 -24.42 -4.01 -0.17
N ILE A 226 -23.63 -3.06 -0.65
CA ILE A 226 -22.85 -2.16 0.21
C ILE A 226 -23.78 -1.23 1.01
N ASP A 227 -24.78 -0.65 0.37
CA ASP A 227 -25.74 0.25 1.03
C ASP A 227 -26.57 -0.52 2.08
N ASP A 228 -27.05 -1.72 1.74
CA ASP A 228 -27.78 -2.60 2.67
C ASP A 228 -26.89 -2.94 3.89
N TYR A 229 -25.62 -3.27 3.67
CA TYR A 229 -24.66 -3.52 4.74
C TYR A 229 -24.48 -2.30 5.65
N LEU A 230 -24.30 -1.10 5.09
CA LEU A 230 -24.14 0.14 5.87
C LEU A 230 -25.40 0.46 6.70
N ILE A 231 -26.60 0.28 6.13
CA ILE A 231 -27.88 0.48 6.82
C ILE A 231 -28.02 -0.48 8.01
N ILE A 232 -27.63 -1.75 7.84
CA ILE A 232 -27.66 -2.73 8.94
C ILE A 232 -26.71 -2.31 10.07
N LEU A 233 -25.49 -1.86 9.72
CA LEU A 233 -24.53 -1.38 10.72
C LEU A 233 -25.04 -0.17 11.49
N GLU A 234 -25.59 0.81 10.77
CA GLU A 234 -26.17 2.02 11.36
C GLU A 234 -27.33 1.68 12.28
N SER A 235 -28.26 0.83 11.81
CA SER A 235 -29.43 0.41 12.59
C SER A 235 -29.02 -0.27 13.89
N GLY A 236 -28.07 -1.21 13.86
CA GLY A 236 -27.56 -1.86 15.06
C GLY A 236 -26.94 -0.85 16.03
N MET A 237 -26.14 0.09 15.53
CA MET A 237 -25.48 1.10 16.37
C MET A 237 -26.50 2.04 17.01
N LEU A 238 -27.52 2.49 16.26
CA LEU A 238 -28.58 3.36 16.77
C LEU A 238 -29.49 2.66 17.79
N LEU A 239 -29.60 1.33 17.73
CA LEU A 239 -30.24 0.51 18.76
C LEU A 239 -29.39 0.36 20.04
N GLY A 240 -28.17 0.92 20.06
CA GLY A 240 -27.25 0.85 21.20
C GLY A 240 -26.33 -0.37 21.18
N GLU A 241 -26.37 -1.19 20.12
CA GLU A 241 -25.54 -2.38 20.00
C GLU A 241 -24.08 -2.03 19.73
N ARG A 242 -23.18 -2.94 20.15
CA ARG A 242 -21.78 -2.93 19.74
C ARG A 242 -21.62 -3.73 18.46
N VAL A 243 -21.84 -3.06 17.33
CA VAL A 243 -21.89 -3.68 16.01
C VAL A 243 -20.49 -4.11 15.55
N PRO A 244 -20.29 -5.39 15.19
CA PRO A 244 -19.02 -5.87 14.65
C PRO A 244 -18.80 -5.39 13.21
N LEU A 245 -17.64 -4.80 12.94
CA LEU A 245 -17.18 -4.42 11.60
C LEU A 245 -16.17 -5.45 11.05
N GLY A 246 -16.53 -6.74 11.20
CA GLY A 246 -15.68 -7.86 10.85
C GLY A 246 -14.29 -7.81 11.51
N ARG A 247 -13.24 -7.93 10.71
CA ARG A 247 -11.84 -7.93 11.17
C ARG A 247 -11.33 -6.54 11.59
N LEU A 248 -12.03 -5.46 11.23
CA LEU A 248 -11.60 -4.08 11.51
C LEU A 248 -11.79 -3.72 12.99
N GLY A 249 -12.90 -4.16 13.59
CA GLY A 249 -13.23 -3.84 14.97
C GLY A 249 -14.73 -3.71 15.20
N ARG A 250 -15.16 -2.67 15.94
CA ARG A 250 -16.56 -2.46 16.32
C ARG A 250 -16.98 -0.99 16.26
N LEU A 251 -18.23 -0.76 15.85
CA LEU A 251 -18.94 0.52 15.91
C LEU A 251 -19.94 0.50 17.08
N TYR A 252 -20.05 1.60 17.83
CA TYR A 252 -20.93 1.69 18.99
C TYR A 252 -21.22 3.13 19.40
N LEU A 253 -22.30 3.37 20.14
CA LEU A 253 -22.57 4.66 20.77
C LEU A 253 -21.89 4.76 22.15
N LYS A 254 -21.26 5.90 22.43
CA LYS A 254 -20.74 6.26 23.76
C LYS A 254 -21.39 7.55 24.22
N MET A 255 -22.00 7.53 25.41
CA MET A 255 -22.53 8.75 26.04
C MET A 255 -21.41 9.76 26.29
N GLN A 256 -21.53 10.94 25.71
CA GLN A 256 -20.70 12.09 26.02
C GLN A 256 -21.32 12.85 27.20
N PRO A 257 -20.54 13.23 28.22
CA PRO A 257 -21.04 14.00 29.34
C PRO A 257 -21.45 15.41 28.88
N ALA A 258 -22.39 16.02 29.62
CA ALA A 258 -22.77 17.40 29.39
C ALA A 258 -21.58 18.35 29.57
N ARG A 259 -21.46 19.37 28.72
CA ARG A 259 -20.43 20.40 28.78
C ARG A 259 -21.08 21.77 28.92
N LYS A 260 -20.64 22.57 29.90
CA LYS A 260 -21.08 23.96 30.07
C LYS A 260 -20.50 24.85 28.97
N ALA A 261 -21.11 26.01 28.76
CA ALA A 261 -20.58 27.03 27.86
C ALA A 261 -19.21 27.49 28.37
N ARG A 262 -18.25 27.66 27.47
CA ARG A 262 -16.89 28.09 27.79
C ARG A 262 -16.28 28.89 26.65
N MET A 263 -15.36 29.79 26.96
CA MET A 263 -14.50 30.40 25.95
C MET A 263 -13.51 29.36 25.44
N GLY A 264 -13.34 29.27 24.14
CA GLY A 264 -12.29 28.48 23.49
C GLY A 264 -11.67 29.29 22.36
N LYS A 265 -10.63 28.77 21.74
CA LYS A 265 -10.05 29.38 20.55
C LYS A 265 -10.50 28.62 19.31
N ASN A 266 -10.85 29.34 18.24
CA ASN A 266 -11.00 28.72 16.93
C ASN A 266 -9.62 28.42 16.32
N PHE A 267 -9.61 27.77 15.16
CA PHE A 267 -8.38 27.46 14.42
C PHE A 267 -7.56 28.72 14.08
N SER A 268 -8.21 29.88 13.95
CA SER A 268 -7.58 31.18 13.70
C SER A 268 -7.04 31.87 14.96
N GLY A 269 -7.20 31.26 16.14
CA GLY A 269 -6.72 31.79 17.43
C GLY A 269 -7.66 32.82 18.09
N GLU A 270 -8.79 33.14 17.47
CA GLU A 270 -9.79 34.06 18.03
C GLU A 270 -10.58 33.39 19.15
N GLU A 271 -10.89 34.15 20.20
CA GLU A 271 -11.72 33.68 21.29
C GLU A 271 -13.19 33.56 20.85
N VAL A 272 -13.70 32.33 20.81
CA VAL A 272 -15.08 32.03 20.45
C VAL A 272 -15.78 31.36 21.63
N MET A 273 -17.00 31.81 21.92
CA MET A 273 -17.86 31.18 22.90
C MET A 273 -18.36 29.82 22.38
N ILE A 274 -17.86 28.73 22.97
CA ILE A 274 -18.35 27.38 22.71
C ILE A 274 -19.63 27.18 23.52
N LYS A 275 -20.76 26.98 22.83
CA LYS A 275 -22.07 26.77 23.46
C LYS A 275 -22.08 25.53 24.34
N ALA A 276 -22.86 25.58 25.41
CA ALA A 276 -23.16 24.42 26.24
C ALA A 276 -23.76 23.29 25.38
N ARG A 277 -23.39 22.05 25.68
CA ARG A 277 -23.97 20.85 25.03
C ARG A 277 -24.48 19.89 26.11
N PRO A 278 -25.72 19.40 26.02
CA PRO A 278 -26.24 18.40 26.95
C PRO A 278 -25.52 17.06 26.76
N ALA A 279 -25.74 16.13 27.70
CA ALA A 279 -25.25 14.77 27.54
C ALA A 279 -25.93 14.12 26.33
N MET A 280 -25.15 13.54 25.43
CA MET A 280 -25.67 12.96 24.18
C MET A 280 -24.86 11.73 23.75
N PRO A 281 -25.48 10.73 23.12
CA PRO A 281 -24.74 9.62 22.52
C PRO A 281 -23.93 10.12 21.33
N ALA A 282 -22.69 9.62 21.18
CA ALA A 282 -21.84 9.88 20.03
C ALA A 282 -21.30 8.56 19.45
N PRO A 283 -21.27 8.40 18.13
CA PRO A 283 -20.68 7.22 17.50
C PRO A 283 -19.18 7.15 17.81
N ARG A 284 -18.72 5.94 18.07
CA ARG A 284 -17.32 5.60 18.32
C ARG A 284 -16.96 4.32 17.57
N MET A 285 -15.71 4.25 17.15
CA MET A 285 -15.11 3.05 16.61
C MET A 285 -14.02 2.54 17.55
N SER A 286 -13.89 1.23 17.65
CA SER A 286 -12.74 0.57 18.26
C SER A 286 -12.11 -0.36 17.24
N PHE A 287 -10.78 -0.40 17.16
CA PHE A 287 -10.06 -1.29 16.26
C PHE A 287 -9.70 -2.61 16.95
N SER A 288 -9.75 -3.71 16.18
CA SER A 288 -9.35 -5.04 16.65
C SER A 288 -7.84 -5.09 16.95
N SER A 289 -7.40 -6.00 17.83
CA SER A 289 -5.97 -6.21 18.09
C SER A 289 -5.21 -6.52 16.79
N ARG A 290 -5.77 -7.40 15.96
CA ARG A 290 -5.24 -7.72 14.62
C ARG A 290 -5.00 -6.48 13.77
N MET A 291 -5.95 -5.54 13.74
CA MET A 291 -5.78 -4.30 12.96
C MET A 291 -4.65 -3.44 13.52
N LYS A 292 -4.58 -3.30 14.86
CA LYS A 292 -3.52 -2.52 15.52
C LYS A 292 -2.13 -3.12 15.28
N GLU A 293 -1.99 -4.43 15.41
CA GLU A 293 -0.74 -5.16 15.14
C GLU A 293 -0.30 -5.00 13.69
N ARG A 294 -1.23 -5.07 12.73
CA ARG A 294 -0.93 -4.86 11.31
C ARG A 294 -0.56 -3.42 11.00
N ALA A 295 -1.25 -2.44 11.60
CA ALA A 295 -0.91 -1.03 11.41
C ALA A 295 0.48 -0.70 11.97
N ALA A 296 0.89 -1.34 13.06
CA ALA A 296 2.19 -1.08 13.71
C ALA A 296 3.42 -1.50 12.89
N VAL A 297 3.25 -2.31 11.84
CA VAL A 297 4.36 -2.82 10.99
C VAL A 297 4.38 -2.20 9.59
N VAL A 298 3.44 -1.30 9.27
CA VAL A 298 3.38 -0.61 7.98
C VAL A 298 3.96 0.78 8.14
N GLU A 299 4.96 1.12 7.32
CA GLU A 299 5.44 2.49 7.18
C GLU A 299 4.42 3.29 6.34
N PRO A 300 3.82 4.37 6.87
CA PRO A 300 2.94 5.22 6.08
C PRO A 300 3.75 5.81 4.93
N ALA A 301 3.32 5.56 3.70
CA ALA A 301 4.02 6.01 2.49
C ALA A 301 4.14 7.56 2.33
N LEU A 302 3.68 8.35 3.31
CA LEU A 302 3.59 9.81 3.26
C LEU A 302 3.82 10.45 4.65
N ASP A 303 4.85 10.07 5.40
CA ASP A 303 5.18 10.75 6.67
C ASP A 303 6.11 11.98 6.47
N ASN A 304 5.80 12.81 5.46
CA ASN A 304 6.49 14.10 5.23
C ASN A 304 5.53 15.30 5.34
N GLN A 305 4.44 15.16 6.08
CA GLN A 305 3.73 16.30 6.65
C GLN A 305 3.55 16.05 8.14
N VAL A 306 4.48 16.64 8.89
CA VAL A 306 4.40 16.81 10.34
C VAL A 306 3.17 17.66 10.62
N ASP A 307 2.02 17.03 10.87
CA ASP A 307 0.98 17.66 11.66
C ASP A 307 1.40 17.50 13.12
N GLY A 308 2.03 18.57 13.62
CA GLY A 308 2.29 18.73 15.03
C GLY A 308 0.98 18.89 15.77
N ASP A 309 0.37 17.79 16.19
CA ASP A 309 -0.61 17.79 17.26
C ASP A 309 -0.15 16.82 18.34
N THR A 310 0.35 17.41 19.42
CA THR A 310 0.68 16.72 20.66
C THR A 310 -0.63 16.51 21.40
N ASP A 311 -1.27 15.36 21.20
CA ASP A 311 -2.28 14.86 22.13
C ASP A 311 -1.58 14.44 23.43
N ASN A 312 -1.37 15.40 24.32
CA ASN A 312 -1.11 15.16 25.74
C ASN A 312 -2.40 14.61 26.38
N ASP A 313 -2.62 13.31 26.28
CA ASP A 313 -3.48 12.57 27.20
C ASP A 313 -2.66 12.18 28.43
N ASP A 314 -2.44 13.15 29.32
CA ASP A 314 -2.00 12.93 30.69
C ASP A 314 -2.92 13.74 31.61
N ASP A 315 -4.02 13.11 32.04
CA ASP A 315 -4.68 13.48 33.29
C ASP A 315 -4.95 12.19 34.08
N LYS A 316 -3.92 11.82 34.85
CA LYS A 316 -4.07 11.08 36.09
C LYS A 316 -4.49 12.07 37.19
N TYR A 317 -5.44 11.61 38.00
CA TYR A 317 -6.04 12.15 39.23
C TYR A 317 -7.34 12.95 39.09
#